data_AF-A0A9R0JDP1-F1
#
_entry.id   AF-A0A9R0JDP1-F1
#
_cell.length_a   1.000
_cell.length_b   1.000
_cell.length_c   1.000
_cell.angle_alpha   90.00
_cell.angle_beta   90.00
_cell.angle_gamma   90.00
#
_symmetry.space_group_name_H-M   'P 1'
#
loop_
_entity.id
_entity.type
_entity.pdbx_description
1 polymer ?
#
loop_
_entity_poly.entity_id
_entity_poly.type
_entity_poly.pdbx_seq_one_letter_code
_entity_poly.pdbx_strand_id
1 'polypeptide(L)'
;MQILAADRLAELEDAREDNSILSKQLEEIENEMKDDKYVCTSRLYTLVNDQLHHWKAEVSRYKALTESLQSNRSYLIRREKELELKTESADSAKDAIDKAKTRVEELELKFQNSVIRKNELEAKMEEVVQDSGRTDIKSEFNVMTSSLAKEMEMVEAQLNRWKDISQEALSLRGEAETQKALLSRKASEVKVLGDKCAQQMVEIKSLKELIEKLQKEKSELQIFVDMLGQGIYDNRDLMEIQESERRACAQADVLKHALDEHNLELRIKAANEAETACQRRLSVAEAEIADLRAKLDTTERDVCELTEAIKIKDAEAEAYICEIETIGQAYEDMQTQNQHLLQQMTERDDYNIKLVSESVKTKQAVSTLLSEKQALTKQFQLVNASLVSLRARVSSSEERMKAIMTEAFKHCQEDRHLMVSIERTKWELSDAEKELKWVKSAIASSEKEYEQVQRKTAESQKGLNSERHDRKKLEDELREWKDKVDEMRAETGEAAIQRLQEEIKDCKSILKCSVCFDRPKEVVIVKCYHLFCNQCIQRNLEIRHRKCPGCGTAFGQNDVRFVKI
;
A
#
# COMPACT_ATOMS: atom_id res chain seq x y z
N MET A 1 60.24 64.56 99.48
CA MET A 1 58.94 64.79 98.79
C MET A 1 59.13 65.23 97.34
N GLN A 2 60.00 66.22 97.04
CA GLN A 2 60.22 66.69 95.66
C GLN A 2 60.71 65.61 94.67
N ILE A 3 61.69 64.77 95.04
CA ILE A 3 62.24 63.74 94.14
C ILE A 3 61.13 62.80 93.63
N LEU A 4 60.38 62.18 94.55
CA LEU A 4 59.26 61.28 94.24
C LEU A 4 58.09 61.96 93.48
N ALA A 5 58.07 63.30 93.40
CA ALA A 5 57.14 64.05 92.55
C ALA A 5 57.72 64.34 91.15
N ALA A 6 59.04 64.37 91.00
CA ALA A 6 59.73 64.46 89.71
C ALA A 6 59.79 63.09 89.01
N ASP A 7 60.07 62.01 89.74
CA ASP A 7 60.05 60.64 89.20
C ASP A 7 58.67 60.31 88.60
N ARG A 8 57.60 60.65 89.34
CA ARG A 8 56.20 60.55 88.89
C ARG A 8 55.80 61.56 87.82
N LEU A 9 56.60 62.60 87.58
CA LEU A 9 56.40 63.47 86.43
C LEU A 9 56.96 62.80 85.18
N ALA A 10 58.18 62.25 85.26
CA ALA A 10 58.82 61.50 84.18
C ALA A 10 58.00 60.27 83.79
N GLU A 11 57.57 59.41 84.74
CA GLU A 11 56.66 58.27 84.47
C GLU A 11 55.39 58.69 83.73
N LEU A 12 54.89 59.91 83.96
CA LEU A 12 53.67 60.46 83.39
C LEU A 12 53.92 61.18 82.05
N GLU A 13 55.14 61.63 81.79
CA GLU A 13 55.61 62.17 80.50
C GLU A 13 55.94 61.03 79.53
N ASP A 14 56.66 59.99 79.98
CA ASP A 14 56.89 58.74 79.25
C ASP A 14 55.55 58.09 78.84
N ALA A 15 54.62 57.91 79.81
CA ALA A 15 53.31 57.35 79.53
C ALA A 15 52.43 58.23 78.61
N ARG A 16 52.72 59.54 78.50
CA ARG A 16 52.08 60.43 77.51
C ARG A 16 52.70 60.28 76.13
N GLU A 17 54.01 60.10 76.03
CA GLU A 17 54.69 59.86 74.76
C GLU A 17 54.27 58.50 74.18
N ASP A 18 54.23 57.44 75.00
CA ASP A 18 53.65 56.13 74.62
C ASP A 18 52.20 56.25 74.15
N ASN A 19 51.33 56.97 74.88
CA ASN A 19 49.95 57.20 74.45
C ASN A 19 49.87 58.00 73.14
N SER A 20 50.79 58.95 72.91
CA SER A 20 50.90 59.71 71.65
C SER A 20 51.32 58.82 70.49
N ILE A 21 52.27 57.90 70.69
CA ILE A 21 52.71 56.92 69.70
C ILE A 21 51.57 55.95 69.38
N LEU A 22 50.92 55.37 70.39
CA LEU A 22 49.78 54.46 70.23
C LEU A 22 48.57 55.15 69.57
N SER A 23 48.29 56.42 69.90
CA SER A 23 47.22 57.19 69.25
C SER A 23 47.50 57.42 67.77
N LYS A 24 48.75 57.73 67.40
CA LYS A 24 49.15 57.87 65.98
C LYS A 24 49.06 56.54 65.25
N GLN A 25 49.51 55.43 65.84
CA GLN A 25 49.37 54.10 65.24
C GLN A 25 47.90 53.69 65.06
N LEU A 26 47.03 54.04 66.02
CA LEU A 26 45.59 53.85 65.88
C LEU A 26 45.01 54.72 64.76
N GLU A 27 45.38 55.99 64.66
CA GLU A 27 44.94 56.90 63.59
C GLU A 27 45.44 56.44 62.21
N GLU A 28 46.67 55.93 62.12
CA GLU A 28 47.26 55.37 60.90
C GLU A 28 46.50 54.10 60.46
N ILE A 29 46.23 53.17 61.38
CA ILE A 29 45.41 51.97 61.12
C ILE A 29 43.94 52.33 60.80
N GLU A 30 43.36 53.34 61.45
CA GLU A 30 41.98 53.74 61.19
C GLU A 30 41.85 54.43 59.81
N ASN A 31 42.90 55.13 59.36
CA ASN A 31 42.99 55.67 57.99
C ASN A 31 43.22 54.56 56.96
N GLU A 32 44.09 53.56 57.24
CA GLU A 32 44.23 52.35 56.42
C GLU A 32 42.89 51.61 56.25
N MET A 33 42.10 51.46 57.32
CA MET A 33 40.77 50.82 57.25
C MET A 33 39.69 51.68 56.58
N LYS A 34 39.91 53.00 56.44
CA LYS A 34 39.02 53.92 55.70
C LYS A 34 39.40 54.06 54.22
N ASP A 35 40.59 53.63 53.81
CA ASP A 35 40.92 53.51 52.39
C ASP A 35 40.34 52.22 51.80
N ASP A 36 39.21 52.36 51.10
CA ASP A 36 38.59 51.29 50.28
C ASP A 36 39.61 50.53 49.42
N LYS A 37 40.66 51.22 48.96
CA LYS A 37 41.71 50.65 48.11
C LYS A 37 42.61 49.69 48.89
N TYR A 38 43.00 50.06 50.12
CA TYR A 38 43.74 49.18 51.01
C TYR A 38 42.89 47.97 51.43
N VAL A 39 41.63 48.21 51.83
CA VAL A 39 40.65 47.16 52.15
C VAL A 39 40.50 46.17 51.00
N CYS A 40 40.35 46.64 49.75
CA CYS A 40 40.25 45.79 48.56
C CYS A 40 41.55 45.03 48.22
N THR A 41 42.73 45.55 48.60
CA THR A 41 44.00 44.81 48.48
C THR A 41 44.30 43.88 49.66
N SER A 42 43.53 43.97 50.76
CA SER A 42 43.76 43.17 51.95
C SER A 42 43.62 41.66 51.69
N ARG A 43 44.45 40.86 52.37
CA ARG A 43 44.47 39.39 52.23
C ARG A 43 43.14 38.71 52.59
N LEU A 44 42.34 39.34 53.45
CA LEU A 44 41.00 38.83 53.81
C LEU A 44 39.98 39.12 52.71
N TYR A 45 39.99 40.33 52.14
CA TYR A 45 39.10 40.69 51.03
C TYR A 45 39.40 39.84 49.78
N THR A 46 40.67 39.68 49.41
CA THR A 46 41.05 38.88 48.23
C THR A 46 40.63 37.42 48.38
N LEU A 47 40.87 36.80 49.55
CA LEU A 47 40.41 35.43 49.84
C LEU A 47 38.88 35.26 49.71
N VAL A 48 38.10 36.22 50.24
CA VAL A 48 36.63 36.19 50.16
C VAL A 48 36.16 36.45 48.73
N ASN A 49 36.82 37.33 47.98
CA ASN A 49 36.50 37.61 46.59
C ASN A 49 36.82 36.41 45.68
N ASP A 50 37.94 35.71 45.89
CA ASP A 50 38.31 34.49 45.16
C ASP A 50 37.29 33.37 45.42
N GLN A 51 36.85 33.19 46.67
CA GLN A 51 35.75 32.29 47.01
C GLN A 51 34.44 32.69 46.31
N LEU A 52 34.12 33.99 46.27
CA LEU A 52 32.94 34.51 45.58
C LEU A 52 33.01 34.26 44.06
N HIS A 53 34.18 34.39 43.44
CA HIS A 53 34.40 34.05 42.03
C HIS A 53 34.26 32.54 41.79
N HIS A 54 34.82 31.70 42.66
CA HIS A 54 34.67 30.24 42.59
C HIS A 54 33.19 29.84 42.66
N TRP A 55 32.42 30.35 43.64
CA TRP A 55 31.00 30.03 43.76
C TRP A 55 30.16 30.59 42.59
N LYS A 56 30.50 31.76 42.03
CA LYS A 56 29.87 32.26 40.79
C LYS A 56 30.15 31.35 39.59
N ALA A 57 31.35 30.78 39.48
CA ALA A 57 31.70 29.82 38.43
C ALA A 57 30.94 28.49 38.61
N GLU A 58 30.86 27.95 39.83
CA GLU A 58 30.07 26.77 40.16
C GLU A 58 28.58 26.94 39.84
N VAL A 59 27.97 28.05 40.26
CA VAL A 59 26.56 28.37 39.94
C VAL A 59 26.35 28.46 38.43
N SER A 60 27.28 29.06 37.69
CA SER A 60 27.22 29.14 36.22
C SER A 60 27.32 27.76 35.57
N ARG A 61 28.20 26.88 36.07
CA ARG A 61 28.35 25.48 35.62
C ARG A 61 27.08 24.66 35.86
N TYR A 62 26.49 24.75 37.05
CA TYR A 62 25.23 24.07 37.38
C TYR A 62 24.04 24.62 36.59
N LYS A 63 24.01 25.93 36.30
CA LYS A 63 22.97 26.52 35.45
C LYS A 63 23.04 25.98 34.01
N ALA A 64 24.21 25.99 33.39
CA ALA A 64 24.41 25.44 32.04
C ALA A 64 24.08 23.93 31.96
N LEU A 65 24.44 23.17 33.00
CA LEU A 65 24.06 21.75 33.10
C LEU A 65 22.53 21.57 33.20
N THR A 66 21.84 22.42 33.97
CA THR A 66 20.39 22.39 34.12
C THR A 66 19.67 22.76 32.81
N GLU A 67 20.14 23.80 32.12
CA GLU A 67 19.62 24.20 30.81
C GLU A 67 19.81 23.09 29.75
N SER A 68 20.97 22.41 29.75
CA SER A 68 21.25 21.23 28.93
C SER A 68 20.31 20.06 29.25
N LEU A 69 20.13 19.71 30.53
CA LEU A 69 19.21 18.65 30.95
C LEU A 69 17.75 18.96 30.61
N GLN A 70 17.33 20.23 30.69
CA GLN A 70 15.99 20.67 30.32
C GLN A 70 15.75 20.65 28.80
N SER A 71 16.77 20.95 28.00
CA SER A 71 16.76 20.75 26.54
C SER A 71 16.65 19.26 26.20
N ASN A 72 17.48 18.41 26.81
CA ASN A 72 17.44 16.95 26.63
C ASN A 72 16.08 16.34 27.02
N ARG A 73 15.49 16.76 28.15
CA ARG A 73 14.12 16.37 28.54
C ARG A 73 13.08 16.77 27.47
N SER A 74 13.20 17.96 26.91
CA SER A 74 12.30 18.48 25.87
C SER A 74 12.45 17.73 24.54
N TYR A 75 13.66 17.25 24.22
CA TYR A 75 13.92 16.34 23.11
C TYR A 75 13.34 14.94 23.36
N LEU A 76 13.54 14.37 24.56
CA LEU A 76 13.03 13.05 24.92
C LEU A 76 11.49 12.99 24.88
N ILE A 77 10.78 13.97 25.45
CA ILE A 77 9.31 14.05 25.38
C ILE A 77 8.80 14.14 23.93
N ARG A 78 9.56 14.80 23.04
CA ARG A 78 9.24 14.85 21.60
C ARG A 78 9.47 13.50 20.92
N ARG A 79 10.55 12.80 21.29
CA ARG A 79 10.93 11.47 20.79
C ARG A 79 9.93 10.39 21.23
N GLU A 80 9.47 10.47 22.47
CA GLU A 80 8.43 9.65 23.09
C GLU A 80 7.13 9.75 22.29
N LYS A 81 6.62 10.97 22.08
CA LYS A 81 5.42 11.21 21.24
C LYS A 81 5.59 10.79 19.78
N GLU A 82 6.80 10.90 19.22
CA GLU A 82 7.12 10.40 17.88
C GLU A 82 7.10 8.86 17.81
N LEU A 83 7.29 8.17 18.94
CA LEU A 83 7.18 6.71 19.06
C LEU A 83 5.73 6.28 19.32
N GLU A 84 5.00 6.95 20.20
CA GLU A 84 3.55 6.71 20.44
C GLU A 84 2.76 6.74 19.13
N LEU A 85 2.89 7.82 18.35
CA LEU A 85 2.26 7.97 17.03
C LEU A 85 2.69 6.90 16.03
N LYS A 86 3.91 6.33 16.16
CA LYS A 86 4.36 5.22 15.31
C LYS A 86 3.72 3.91 15.73
N THR A 87 3.60 3.63 17.03
CA THR A 87 2.88 2.44 17.53
C THR A 87 1.40 2.49 17.12
N GLU A 88 0.70 3.61 17.31
CA GLU A 88 -0.67 3.79 16.84
C GLU A 88 -0.82 3.54 15.32
N SER A 89 0.15 4.02 14.52
CA SER A 89 0.15 3.79 13.07
C SER A 89 0.46 2.33 12.69
N ALA A 90 1.26 1.62 13.49
CA ALA A 90 1.61 0.23 13.26
C ALA A 90 0.45 -0.70 13.65
N ASP A 91 -0.24 -0.42 14.76
CA ASP A 91 -1.46 -1.13 15.15
C ASP A 91 -2.58 -0.88 14.14
N SER A 92 -2.76 0.36 13.67
CA SER A 92 -3.70 0.69 12.59
C SER A 92 -3.39 -0.07 11.28
N ALA A 93 -2.10 -0.24 10.94
CA ALA A 93 -1.67 -1.01 9.78
C ALA A 93 -1.88 -2.52 9.97
N LYS A 94 -1.67 -3.04 11.18
CA LYS A 94 -1.94 -4.44 11.55
C LYS A 94 -3.43 -4.76 11.45
N ASP A 95 -4.27 -3.89 11.98
CA ASP A 95 -5.73 -3.95 11.86
C ASP A 95 -6.19 -4.01 10.39
N ALA A 96 -5.55 -3.23 9.51
CA ALA A 96 -5.81 -3.26 8.07
C ALA A 96 -5.34 -4.56 7.40
N ILE A 97 -4.19 -5.11 7.84
CA ILE A 97 -3.67 -6.41 7.37
C ILE A 97 -4.59 -7.56 7.78
N ASP A 98 -5.08 -7.59 9.02
CA ASP A 98 -5.94 -8.68 9.50
C ASP A 98 -7.36 -8.60 8.90
N LYS A 99 -7.86 -7.39 8.59
CA LYS A 99 -9.04 -7.18 7.73
C LYS A 99 -8.81 -7.61 6.27
N ALA A 100 -7.59 -7.51 5.76
CA ALA A 100 -7.25 -8.01 4.43
C ALA A 100 -7.16 -9.55 4.40
N LYS A 101 -6.57 -10.20 5.41
CA LYS A 101 -6.51 -11.68 5.54
C LYS A 101 -7.90 -12.30 5.56
N THR A 102 -8.76 -11.84 6.47
CA THR A 102 -10.15 -12.34 6.58
C THR A 102 -10.95 -12.16 5.30
N ARG A 103 -10.66 -11.10 4.51
CA ARG A 103 -11.25 -10.93 3.18
C ARG A 103 -10.63 -11.84 2.10
N VAL A 104 -9.36 -12.21 2.20
CA VAL A 104 -8.75 -13.23 1.34
C VAL A 104 -9.36 -14.60 1.63
N GLU A 105 -9.47 -14.99 2.90
CA GLU A 105 -10.11 -16.23 3.35
C GLU A 105 -11.57 -16.34 2.85
N GLU A 106 -12.35 -15.25 2.94
CA GLU A 106 -13.69 -15.17 2.34
C GLU A 106 -13.69 -15.42 0.82
N LEU A 107 -12.71 -14.88 0.10
CA LEU A 107 -12.63 -14.97 -1.36
C LEU A 107 -12.13 -16.34 -1.82
N GLU A 108 -11.20 -16.95 -1.09
CA GLU A 108 -10.75 -18.33 -1.31
C GLU A 108 -11.91 -19.32 -1.09
N LEU A 109 -12.71 -19.15 -0.03
CA LEU A 109 -13.91 -19.96 0.19
C LEU A 109 -14.94 -19.77 -0.93
N LYS A 110 -15.14 -18.54 -1.42
CA LYS A 110 -16.05 -18.26 -2.55
C LYS A 110 -15.52 -18.84 -3.87
N PHE A 111 -14.19 -18.85 -4.06
CA PHE A 111 -13.55 -19.50 -5.21
C PHE A 111 -13.71 -21.02 -5.16
N GLN A 112 -13.43 -21.67 -4.01
CA GLN A 112 -13.64 -23.11 -3.83
C GLN A 112 -15.09 -23.52 -4.10
N ASN A 113 -16.07 -22.79 -3.54
CA ASN A 113 -17.49 -23.02 -3.84
C ASN A 113 -17.85 -22.83 -5.33
N SER A 114 -17.14 -21.96 -6.04
CA SER A 114 -17.33 -21.75 -7.48
C SER A 114 -16.72 -22.88 -8.31
N VAL A 115 -15.57 -23.43 -7.88
CA VAL A 115 -14.96 -24.62 -8.49
C VAL A 115 -15.83 -25.85 -8.27
N ILE A 116 -16.35 -26.07 -7.05
CA ILE A 116 -17.28 -27.17 -6.76
C ILE A 116 -18.50 -27.10 -7.70
N ARG A 117 -19.14 -25.92 -7.81
CA ARG A 117 -20.26 -25.71 -8.74
C ARG A 117 -19.89 -25.88 -10.21
N LYS A 118 -18.68 -25.52 -10.63
CA LYS A 118 -18.20 -25.82 -12.00
C LYS A 118 -18.17 -27.33 -12.20
N ASN A 119 -17.54 -28.06 -11.29
CA ASN A 119 -17.39 -29.51 -11.40
C ASN A 119 -18.75 -30.23 -11.36
N GLU A 120 -19.71 -29.76 -10.56
CA GLU A 120 -21.10 -30.25 -10.56
C GLU A 120 -21.82 -30.03 -11.89
N LEU A 121 -21.61 -28.88 -12.54
CA LEU A 121 -22.19 -28.58 -13.86
C LEU A 121 -21.48 -29.33 -14.99
N GLU A 122 -20.17 -29.52 -14.88
CA GLU A 122 -19.35 -30.27 -15.83
C GLU A 122 -19.69 -31.76 -15.80
N ALA A 123 -19.84 -32.35 -14.60
CA ALA A 123 -20.34 -33.72 -14.43
C ALA A 123 -21.77 -33.91 -14.97
N LYS A 124 -22.69 -32.96 -14.73
CA LYS A 124 -24.04 -32.96 -15.33
C LYS A 124 -24.02 -32.81 -16.85
N MET A 125 -23.04 -32.09 -17.39
CA MET A 125 -22.87 -31.96 -18.84
C MET A 125 -22.28 -33.24 -19.45
N GLU A 126 -21.37 -33.93 -18.75
CA GLU A 126 -20.92 -35.27 -19.14
C GLU A 126 -22.03 -36.33 -19.04
N GLU A 127 -22.87 -36.27 -18.00
CA GLU A 127 -24.07 -37.08 -17.83
C GLU A 127 -25.06 -36.86 -19.00
N VAL A 128 -25.40 -35.60 -19.30
CA VAL A 128 -26.23 -35.25 -20.47
C VAL A 128 -25.56 -35.66 -21.80
N VAL A 129 -24.23 -35.62 -21.91
CA VAL A 129 -23.52 -36.08 -23.11
C VAL A 129 -23.58 -37.61 -23.25
N GLN A 130 -23.51 -38.37 -22.14
CA GLN A 130 -23.64 -39.82 -22.15
C GLN A 130 -25.11 -40.27 -22.41
N ASP A 131 -26.10 -39.58 -21.82
CA ASP A 131 -27.52 -39.74 -22.18
C ASP A 131 -27.82 -39.29 -23.61
N SER A 132 -27.01 -38.37 -24.17
CA SER A 132 -27.01 -38.05 -25.60
C SER A 132 -26.31 -39.11 -26.47
N GLY A 133 -26.06 -40.32 -25.93
CA GLY A 133 -25.65 -41.55 -26.60
C GLY A 133 -26.61 -42.09 -27.68
N ARG A 134 -27.38 -41.19 -28.31
CA ARG A 134 -28.24 -41.37 -29.46
C ARG A 134 -27.43 -41.57 -30.74
N THR A 135 -26.61 -42.63 -30.76
CA THR A 135 -26.23 -43.30 -32.02
C THR A 135 -27.48 -43.63 -32.84
N ASP A 136 -28.57 -43.90 -32.14
CA ASP A 136 -29.85 -44.35 -32.69
C ASP A 136 -30.56 -43.23 -33.44
N ILE A 137 -30.68 -42.00 -32.91
CA ILE A 137 -31.27 -40.89 -33.70
C ILE A 137 -30.46 -40.61 -34.98
N LYS A 138 -29.13 -40.78 -34.95
CA LYS A 138 -28.30 -40.61 -36.15
C LYS A 138 -28.44 -41.77 -37.15
N SER A 139 -28.73 -42.98 -36.69
CA SER A 139 -29.03 -44.12 -37.57
C SER A 139 -30.47 -44.03 -38.11
N GLU A 140 -31.45 -43.67 -37.27
CA GLU A 140 -32.84 -43.38 -37.62
C GLU A 140 -32.93 -42.27 -38.68
N PHE A 141 -32.24 -41.14 -38.52
CA PHE A 141 -32.23 -40.10 -39.55
C PHE A 141 -31.64 -40.59 -40.88
N ASN A 142 -30.63 -41.46 -40.86
CA ASN A 142 -30.07 -42.05 -42.08
C ASN A 142 -31.04 -43.07 -42.72
N VAL A 143 -31.75 -43.88 -41.92
CA VAL A 143 -32.80 -44.79 -42.39
C VAL A 143 -33.98 -44.00 -42.96
N MET A 144 -34.42 -42.94 -42.29
CA MET A 144 -35.51 -42.07 -42.71
C MET A 144 -35.16 -41.30 -43.99
N THR A 145 -33.93 -40.78 -44.10
CA THR A 145 -33.43 -40.12 -45.32
C THR A 145 -33.33 -41.09 -46.50
N SER A 146 -32.84 -42.32 -46.27
CA SER A 146 -32.76 -43.35 -47.33
C SER A 146 -34.12 -43.98 -47.66
N SER A 147 -35.12 -43.88 -46.77
CA SER A 147 -36.53 -44.16 -47.08
C SER A 147 -37.13 -43.04 -47.93
N LEU A 148 -36.95 -41.77 -47.55
CA LEU A 148 -37.42 -40.62 -48.35
C LEU A 148 -36.84 -40.62 -49.76
N ALA A 149 -35.56 -40.96 -49.93
CA ALA A 149 -34.93 -41.07 -51.25
C ALA A 149 -35.63 -42.11 -52.14
N LYS A 150 -36.03 -43.27 -51.57
CA LYS A 150 -36.77 -44.31 -52.31
C LYS A 150 -38.22 -43.92 -52.59
N GLU A 151 -38.89 -43.24 -51.66
CA GLU A 151 -40.21 -42.65 -51.90
C GLU A 151 -40.14 -41.64 -53.05
N MET A 152 -39.11 -40.78 -53.09
CA MET A 152 -38.89 -39.82 -54.18
C MET A 152 -38.60 -40.51 -55.52
N GLU A 153 -37.72 -41.53 -55.55
CA GLU A 153 -37.48 -42.35 -56.75
C GLU A 153 -38.76 -43.05 -57.24
N MET A 154 -39.59 -43.55 -56.32
CA MET A 154 -40.87 -44.17 -56.65
C MET A 154 -41.88 -43.15 -57.21
N VAL A 155 -42.01 -41.98 -56.59
CA VAL A 155 -42.90 -40.90 -57.05
C VAL A 155 -42.44 -40.34 -58.40
N GLU A 156 -41.13 -40.21 -58.63
CA GLU A 156 -40.60 -39.78 -59.93
C GLU A 156 -40.82 -40.85 -61.02
N ALA A 157 -40.66 -42.14 -60.68
CA ALA A 157 -41.01 -43.24 -61.58
C ALA A 157 -42.52 -43.30 -61.89
N GLN A 158 -43.38 -43.04 -60.91
CA GLN A 158 -44.83 -42.92 -61.13
C GLN A 158 -45.16 -41.70 -62.01
N LEU A 159 -44.58 -40.53 -61.72
CA LEU A 159 -44.77 -39.30 -62.50
C LEU A 159 -44.34 -39.49 -63.96
N ASN A 160 -43.27 -40.23 -64.22
CA ASN A 160 -42.85 -40.54 -65.59
C ASN A 160 -43.82 -41.51 -66.28
N ARG A 161 -44.32 -42.56 -65.61
CA ARG A 161 -45.41 -43.40 -66.16
C ARG A 161 -46.67 -42.58 -66.48
N TRP A 162 -47.04 -41.61 -65.64
CA TRP A 162 -48.17 -40.72 -65.91
C TRP A 162 -47.93 -39.80 -67.13
N LYS A 163 -46.68 -39.34 -67.37
CA LYS A 163 -46.32 -38.64 -68.61
C LYS A 163 -46.44 -39.55 -69.82
N ASP A 164 -45.96 -40.79 -69.75
CA ASP A 164 -46.00 -41.74 -70.84
C ASP A 164 -47.46 -42.10 -71.21
N ILE A 165 -48.28 -42.41 -70.22
CA ILE A 165 -49.74 -42.63 -70.37
C ILE A 165 -50.43 -41.37 -70.93
N SER A 166 -50.02 -40.17 -70.51
CA SER A 166 -50.55 -38.92 -71.07
C SER A 166 -50.14 -38.69 -72.52
N GLN A 167 -48.96 -39.15 -72.96
CA GLN A 167 -48.55 -39.09 -74.37
C GLN A 167 -49.30 -40.11 -75.22
N GLU A 168 -49.48 -41.33 -74.71
CA GLU A 168 -50.29 -42.38 -75.36
C GLU A 168 -51.76 -41.92 -75.49
N ALA A 169 -52.34 -41.34 -74.44
CA ALA A 169 -53.69 -40.76 -74.48
C ALA A 169 -53.82 -39.56 -75.44
N LEU A 170 -52.74 -38.82 -75.71
CA LEU A 170 -52.71 -37.77 -76.75
C LEU A 170 -52.60 -38.37 -78.16
N SER A 171 -51.84 -39.45 -78.36
CA SER A 171 -51.81 -40.20 -79.63
C SER A 171 -53.19 -40.78 -79.96
N LEU A 172 -53.79 -41.50 -79.00
CA LEU A 172 -55.13 -42.07 -79.12
C LEU A 172 -56.21 -41.00 -79.33
N ARG A 173 -56.03 -39.78 -78.81
CA ARG A 173 -56.91 -38.64 -79.12
C ARG A 173 -56.76 -38.18 -80.58
N GLY A 174 -55.55 -38.08 -81.10
CA GLY A 174 -55.30 -37.77 -82.51
C GLY A 174 -55.86 -38.84 -83.46
N GLU A 175 -55.74 -40.11 -83.09
CA GLU A 175 -56.36 -41.23 -83.80
C GLU A 175 -57.90 -41.16 -83.72
N ALA A 176 -58.48 -40.85 -82.55
CA ALA A 176 -59.92 -40.65 -82.40
C ALA A 176 -60.43 -39.44 -83.20
N GLU A 177 -59.67 -38.36 -83.31
CA GLU A 177 -60.02 -37.17 -84.10
C GLU A 177 -59.93 -37.42 -85.61
N THR A 178 -58.93 -38.18 -86.08
CA THR A 178 -58.86 -38.61 -87.49
C THR A 178 -59.95 -39.63 -87.84
N GLN A 179 -60.28 -40.57 -86.94
CA GLN A 179 -61.45 -41.45 -87.06
C GLN A 179 -62.76 -40.64 -87.09
N LYS A 180 -62.90 -39.61 -86.25
CA LYS A 180 -64.07 -38.72 -86.22
C LYS A 180 -64.21 -37.90 -87.51
N ALA A 181 -63.10 -37.44 -88.10
CA ALA A 181 -63.10 -36.80 -89.42
C ALA A 181 -63.42 -37.78 -90.57
N LEU A 182 -62.98 -39.03 -90.47
CA LEU A 182 -63.35 -40.10 -91.41
C LEU A 182 -64.86 -40.43 -91.30
N LEU A 183 -65.40 -40.48 -90.09
CA LEU A 183 -66.82 -40.66 -89.80
C LEU A 183 -67.66 -39.47 -90.28
N SER A 184 -67.21 -38.22 -90.10
CA SER A 184 -67.96 -37.06 -90.64
C SER A 184 -67.97 -37.06 -92.17
N ARG A 185 -66.86 -37.49 -92.82
CA ARG A 185 -66.84 -37.71 -94.27
C ARG A 185 -67.81 -38.83 -94.69
N LYS A 186 -67.85 -39.96 -93.97
CA LYS A 186 -68.82 -41.03 -94.25
C LYS A 186 -70.27 -40.63 -93.98
N ALA A 187 -70.54 -39.82 -92.95
CA ALA A 187 -71.85 -39.22 -92.73
C ALA A 187 -72.26 -38.29 -93.88
N SER A 188 -71.31 -37.55 -94.49
CA SER A 188 -71.59 -36.74 -95.67
C SER A 188 -71.86 -37.59 -96.93
N GLU A 189 -71.18 -38.72 -97.11
CA GLU A 189 -71.50 -39.70 -98.17
C GLU A 189 -72.90 -40.30 -97.97
N VAL A 190 -73.23 -40.72 -96.74
CA VAL A 190 -74.57 -41.23 -96.38
C VAL A 190 -75.64 -40.18 -96.60
N LYS A 191 -75.38 -38.89 -96.32
CA LYS A 191 -76.32 -37.81 -96.60
C LYS A 191 -76.57 -37.65 -98.11
N VAL A 192 -75.53 -37.63 -98.93
CA VAL A 192 -75.65 -37.57 -100.40
C VAL A 192 -76.38 -38.79 -100.99
N LEU A 193 -76.23 -39.97 -100.37
CA LEU A 193 -77.01 -41.16 -100.73
C LEU A 193 -78.48 -41.05 -100.27
N GLY A 194 -78.72 -40.49 -99.08
CA GLY A 194 -80.06 -40.18 -98.56
C GLY A 194 -80.81 -39.18 -99.43
N ASP A 195 -80.14 -38.13 -99.90
CA ASP A 195 -80.69 -37.13 -100.81
C ASP A 195 -81.08 -37.77 -102.16
N LYS A 196 -80.28 -38.73 -102.67
CA LYS A 196 -80.64 -39.55 -103.84
C LYS A 196 -81.85 -40.46 -103.59
N CYS A 197 -81.93 -41.13 -102.44
CA CYS A 197 -83.09 -41.95 -102.09
C CYS A 197 -84.35 -41.09 -101.91
N ALA A 198 -84.24 -39.88 -101.38
CA ALA A 198 -85.34 -38.92 -101.30
C ALA A 198 -85.83 -38.51 -102.71
N GLN A 199 -84.90 -38.29 -103.64
CA GLN A 199 -85.21 -38.00 -105.05
C GLN A 199 -85.97 -39.17 -105.71
N GLN A 200 -85.56 -40.42 -105.48
CA GLN A 200 -86.28 -41.61 -105.95
C GLN A 200 -87.64 -41.80 -105.25
N MET A 201 -87.79 -41.40 -103.99
CA MET A 201 -89.10 -41.41 -103.30
C MET A 201 -90.10 -40.40 -103.90
N VAL A 202 -89.64 -39.34 -104.57
CA VAL A 202 -90.52 -38.43 -105.32
C VAL A 202 -91.05 -39.10 -106.58
N GLU A 203 -90.21 -39.85 -107.31
CA GLU A 203 -90.64 -40.67 -108.47
C GLU A 203 -91.61 -41.79 -108.06
N ILE A 204 -91.39 -42.42 -106.90
CA ILE A 204 -92.32 -43.43 -106.35
C ILE A 204 -93.65 -42.80 -105.92
N LYS A 205 -93.69 -41.53 -105.52
CA LYS A 205 -94.95 -40.82 -105.22
C LYS A 205 -95.74 -40.50 -106.48
N SER A 206 -95.12 -39.96 -107.53
CA SER A 206 -95.83 -39.68 -108.79
C SER A 206 -96.36 -40.95 -109.48
N LEU A 207 -95.66 -42.08 -109.33
CA LEU A 207 -96.16 -43.39 -109.77
C LEU A 207 -97.36 -43.90 -108.94
N LYS A 208 -97.52 -43.48 -107.67
CA LYS A 208 -98.71 -43.82 -106.86
C LYS A 208 -99.93 -42.98 -107.21
N GLU A 209 -99.77 -41.68 -107.46
CA GLU A 209 -100.85 -40.80 -107.94
C GLU A 209 -101.44 -41.26 -109.29
N LEU A 210 -100.64 -41.93 -110.12
CA LEU A 210 -101.09 -42.55 -111.36
C LEU A 210 -101.95 -43.80 -111.12
N ILE A 211 -101.70 -44.55 -110.04
CA ILE A 211 -102.47 -45.74 -109.67
C ILE A 211 -103.82 -45.36 -109.04
N GLU A 212 -103.88 -44.33 -108.19
CA GLU A 212 -105.15 -43.87 -107.61
C GLU A 212 -106.14 -43.37 -108.68
N LYS A 213 -105.65 -42.73 -109.76
CA LYS A 213 -106.49 -42.36 -110.91
C LYS A 213 -107.10 -43.58 -111.60
N LEU A 214 -106.29 -44.61 -111.88
CA LEU A 214 -106.74 -45.83 -112.55
C LEU A 214 -107.59 -46.75 -111.66
N GLN A 215 -107.52 -46.62 -110.33
CA GLN A 215 -108.42 -47.30 -109.41
C GLN A 215 -109.81 -46.63 -109.34
N LYS A 216 -109.90 -45.32 -109.58
CA LYS A 216 -111.17 -44.58 -109.56
C LYS A 216 -112.09 -44.97 -110.73
N GLU A 217 -111.52 -45.08 -111.93
CA GLU A 217 -112.22 -45.51 -113.16
C GLU A 217 -112.72 -46.97 -113.13
N LYS A 218 -112.23 -47.79 -112.17
CA LYS A 218 -112.66 -49.18 -111.99
C LYS A 218 -113.96 -49.32 -111.18
N SER A 219 -114.43 -48.25 -110.52
CA SER A 219 -115.45 -48.33 -109.46
C SER A 219 -116.88 -47.91 -109.87
N GLU A 220 -117.12 -47.53 -111.13
CA GLU A 220 -118.38 -46.90 -111.57
C GLU A 220 -119.30 -47.77 -112.46
N LEU A 221 -118.97 -49.06 -112.69
CA LEU A 221 -119.82 -50.00 -113.44
C LEU A 221 -119.95 -51.38 -112.77
N GLN A 222 -120.50 -51.43 -111.57
CA GLN A 222 -121.04 -52.66 -110.98
C GLN A 222 -122.20 -52.33 -110.01
N ILE A 223 -123.40 -52.88 -110.30
CA ILE A 223 -124.67 -52.77 -109.54
C ILE A 223 -125.51 -51.49 -109.80
N PHE A 224 -126.32 -51.53 -110.86
CA PHE A 224 -127.78 -51.40 -110.67
C PHE A 224 -128.23 -52.77 -110.12
N VAL A 225 -128.74 -52.91 -108.89
CA VAL A 225 -130.06 -52.48 -108.37
C VAL A 225 -131.19 -53.33 -108.97
N ASP A 226 -131.33 -54.53 -108.41
CA ASP A 226 -132.58 -55.30 -108.37
C ASP A 226 -133.36 -54.96 -107.08
N MET A 227 -134.65 -55.30 -107.05
CA MET A 227 -135.61 -55.08 -105.96
C MET A 227 -135.85 -53.62 -105.50
N LEU A 228 -136.90 -53.01 -106.03
CA LEU A 228 -138.04 -52.60 -105.18
C LEU A 228 -139.34 -52.86 -105.95
N GLY A 229 -140.42 -53.16 -105.23
CA GLY A 229 -141.72 -53.40 -105.84
C GLY A 229 -142.89 -53.20 -104.88
N GLN A 230 -143.92 -52.50 -105.36
CA GLN A 230 -145.31 -52.53 -104.91
C GLN A 230 -146.17 -52.04 -106.09
N GLY A 231 -147.31 -52.68 -106.34
CA GLY A 231 -148.21 -52.35 -107.46
C GLY A 231 -149.42 -51.52 -107.00
N ILE A 232 -150.50 -51.47 -107.80
CA ILE A 232 -151.90 -51.27 -107.36
C ILE A 232 -152.91 -51.39 -108.54
N TYR A 233 -153.98 -52.20 -108.36
CA TYR A 233 -155.26 -52.32 -109.12
C TYR A 233 -155.20 -52.55 -110.68
N ASP A 234 -156.16 -53.13 -111.41
CA ASP A 234 -157.47 -53.82 -111.18
C ASP A 234 -157.87 -54.54 -112.51
N ASN A 235 -158.85 -55.47 -112.68
CA ASN A 235 -159.71 -56.34 -111.84
C ASN A 235 -160.39 -57.42 -112.76
N ARG A 236 -161.38 -58.19 -112.25
CA ARG A 236 -162.43 -59.00 -112.95
C ARG A 236 -162.05 -60.29 -113.72
N ASP A 237 -162.92 -61.30 -113.85
CA ASP A 237 -164.04 -61.82 -113.00
C ASP A 237 -164.55 -63.19 -113.52
N LEU A 238 -165.51 -63.81 -112.79
CA LEU A 238 -166.20 -65.12 -112.96
C LEU A 238 -165.46 -66.36 -112.37
N MET A 239 -165.97 -67.07 -111.35
CA MET A 239 -167.22 -67.89 -111.23
C MET A 239 -167.08 -69.27 -111.94
N GLU A 240 -167.51 -70.43 -111.41
CA GLU A 240 -168.23 -70.81 -110.17
C GLU A 240 -168.13 -72.37 -109.97
N ILE A 241 -168.57 -73.11 -108.93
CA ILE A 241 -169.24 -72.90 -107.61
C ILE A 241 -169.00 -74.16 -106.71
N GLN A 242 -169.43 -74.15 -105.43
CA GLN A 242 -169.70 -75.32 -104.52
C GLN A 242 -168.50 -76.17 -104.01
N GLU A 243 -168.53 -76.81 -102.83
CA GLU A 243 -169.56 -76.86 -101.76
C GLU A 243 -168.96 -76.74 -100.33
N SER A 244 -169.81 -76.29 -99.43
CA SER A 244 -169.61 -75.99 -98.02
C SER A 244 -169.64 -77.23 -97.12
N GLU A 245 -168.59 -77.54 -96.36
CA GLU A 245 -168.74 -78.28 -95.09
C GLU A 245 -167.54 -78.23 -94.14
N ARG A 246 -166.32 -78.54 -94.61
CA ARG A 246 -165.15 -78.85 -93.74
C ARG A 246 -164.53 -77.65 -92.98
N ARG A 247 -165.26 -76.54 -92.81
CA ARG A 247 -164.75 -75.25 -92.33
C ARG A 247 -164.54 -75.16 -90.80
N ALA A 248 -164.79 -76.24 -90.05
CA ALA A 248 -164.84 -76.23 -88.58
C ALA A 248 -163.54 -76.62 -87.85
N CYS A 249 -162.66 -77.45 -88.43
CA CYS A 249 -161.53 -78.03 -87.68
C CYS A 249 -160.18 -77.32 -87.89
N ALA A 250 -159.96 -76.66 -89.03
CA ALA A 250 -158.64 -76.14 -89.40
C ALA A 250 -158.22 -74.83 -88.71
N GLN A 251 -159.12 -74.17 -87.97
CA GLN A 251 -158.88 -72.84 -87.40
C GLN A 251 -158.15 -72.84 -86.03
N ALA A 252 -158.01 -74.01 -85.38
CA ALA A 252 -157.36 -74.12 -84.08
C ALA A 252 -155.83 -74.18 -84.16
N ASP A 253 -155.28 -75.03 -85.04
CA ASP A 253 -153.83 -75.30 -85.05
C ASP A 253 -152.99 -74.13 -85.57
N VAL A 254 -153.53 -73.33 -86.51
CA VAL A 254 -152.85 -72.15 -87.07
C VAL A 254 -152.56 -71.10 -85.98
N LEU A 255 -153.52 -70.86 -85.08
CA LEU A 255 -153.35 -69.93 -83.96
C LEU A 255 -152.32 -70.41 -82.94
N LYS A 256 -152.13 -71.73 -82.80
CA LYS A 256 -151.16 -72.30 -81.89
C LYS A 256 -149.73 -72.14 -82.41
N HIS A 257 -149.49 -72.49 -83.68
CA HIS A 257 -148.19 -72.29 -84.33
C HIS A 257 -147.75 -70.81 -84.32
N ALA A 258 -148.64 -69.87 -84.64
CA ALA A 258 -148.33 -68.44 -84.60
C ALA A 258 -147.94 -67.95 -83.19
N LEU A 259 -148.54 -68.50 -82.14
CA LEU A 259 -148.20 -68.18 -80.75
C LEU A 259 -146.85 -68.77 -80.32
N ASP A 260 -146.57 -70.02 -80.68
CA ASP A 260 -145.29 -70.67 -80.35
C ASP A 260 -144.13 -70.00 -81.10
N GLU A 261 -144.32 -69.63 -82.37
CA GLU A 261 -143.34 -68.95 -83.22
C GLU A 261 -143.05 -67.52 -82.73
N HIS A 262 -144.09 -66.75 -82.35
CA HIS A 262 -143.91 -65.42 -81.77
C HIS A 262 -143.26 -65.46 -80.37
N ASN A 263 -143.56 -66.48 -79.55
CA ASN A 263 -142.83 -66.69 -78.28
C ASN A 263 -141.35 -67.06 -78.50
N LEU A 264 -141.03 -67.77 -79.60
CA LEU A 264 -139.65 -68.05 -79.98
C LEU A 264 -138.93 -66.77 -80.44
N GLU A 265 -139.56 -65.95 -81.29
CA GLU A 265 -139.05 -64.64 -81.67
C GLU A 265 -138.77 -63.74 -80.45
N LEU A 266 -139.71 -63.64 -79.51
CA LEU A 266 -139.55 -62.80 -78.31
C LEU A 266 -138.40 -63.29 -77.43
N ARG A 267 -138.21 -64.61 -77.32
CA ARG A 267 -137.06 -65.21 -76.64
C ARG A 267 -135.74 -64.94 -77.35
N ILE A 268 -135.70 -64.99 -78.69
CA ILE A 268 -134.50 -64.69 -79.47
C ILE A 268 -134.18 -63.19 -79.43
N LYS A 269 -135.19 -62.30 -79.49
CA LYS A 269 -135.03 -60.85 -79.33
C LYS A 269 -134.48 -60.52 -77.93
N ALA A 270 -135.09 -61.07 -76.87
CA ALA A 270 -134.59 -60.90 -75.50
C ALA A 270 -133.17 -61.49 -75.29
N ALA A 271 -132.84 -62.62 -75.93
CA ALA A 271 -131.50 -63.20 -75.88
C ALA A 271 -130.47 -62.31 -76.60
N ASN A 272 -130.77 -61.81 -77.79
CA ASN A 272 -129.89 -60.90 -78.55
C ASN A 272 -129.75 -59.52 -77.86
N GLU A 273 -130.80 -59.04 -77.20
CA GLU A 273 -130.76 -57.82 -76.38
C GLU A 273 -129.86 -58.03 -75.14
N ALA A 274 -129.98 -59.18 -74.47
CA ALA A 274 -129.11 -59.55 -73.35
C ALA A 274 -127.66 -59.79 -73.80
N GLU A 275 -127.44 -60.46 -74.93
CA GLU A 275 -126.11 -60.70 -75.51
C GLU A 275 -125.46 -59.37 -75.91
N THR A 276 -126.13 -58.49 -76.65
CA THR A 276 -125.58 -57.17 -76.98
C THR A 276 -125.39 -56.30 -75.73
N ALA A 277 -126.20 -56.44 -74.68
CA ALA A 277 -125.95 -55.78 -73.40
C ALA A 277 -124.69 -56.31 -72.71
N CYS A 278 -124.48 -57.63 -72.71
CA CYS A 278 -123.24 -58.27 -72.23
C CYS A 278 -122.02 -57.86 -73.08
N GLN A 279 -122.14 -57.83 -74.42
CA GLN A 279 -121.06 -57.43 -75.33
C GLN A 279 -120.66 -55.95 -75.13
N ARG A 280 -121.64 -55.05 -74.92
CA ARG A 280 -121.37 -53.65 -74.54
C ARG A 280 -120.67 -53.56 -73.19
N ARG A 281 -121.13 -54.32 -72.18
CA ARG A 281 -120.50 -54.35 -70.85
C ARG A 281 -119.08 -54.92 -70.88
N LEU A 282 -118.83 -55.94 -71.71
CA LEU A 282 -117.51 -56.51 -71.95
C LEU A 282 -116.60 -55.46 -72.59
N SER A 283 -117.03 -54.83 -73.68
CA SER A 283 -116.26 -53.79 -74.37
C SER A 283 -115.95 -52.56 -73.49
N VAL A 284 -116.87 -52.18 -72.60
CA VAL A 284 -116.62 -51.13 -71.58
C VAL A 284 -115.58 -51.60 -70.56
N ALA A 285 -115.72 -52.81 -70.01
CA ALA A 285 -114.75 -53.35 -69.06
C ALA A 285 -113.35 -53.59 -69.70
N GLU A 286 -113.29 -53.97 -70.97
CA GLU A 286 -112.04 -54.09 -71.75
C GLU A 286 -111.38 -52.73 -71.97
N ALA A 287 -112.16 -51.68 -72.24
CA ALA A 287 -111.68 -50.31 -72.33
C ALA A 287 -111.20 -49.76 -70.96
N GLU A 288 -111.92 -50.05 -69.87
CA GLU A 288 -111.51 -49.74 -68.50
C GLU A 288 -110.22 -50.48 -68.12
N ILE A 289 -110.07 -51.75 -68.49
CA ILE A 289 -108.83 -52.52 -68.28
C ILE A 289 -107.67 -51.95 -69.11
N ALA A 290 -107.93 -51.48 -70.34
CA ALA A 290 -106.91 -50.84 -71.18
C ALA A 290 -106.45 -49.48 -70.60
N ASP A 291 -107.39 -48.66 -70.14
CA ASP A 291 -107.12 -47.38 -69.46
C ASP A 291 -106.39 -47.58 -68.13
N LEU A 292 -106.80 -48.56 -67.31
CA LEU A 292 -106.11 -48.91 -66.06
C LEU A 292 -104.70 -49.47 -66.31
N ARG A 293 -104.47 -50.21 -67.39
CA ARG A 293 -103.11 -50.64 -67.80
C ARG A 293 -102.26 -49.45 -68.24
N ALA A 294 -102.77 -48.57 -69.11
CA ALA A 294 -102.04 -47.37 -69.52
C ALA A 294 -101.73 -46.44 -68.32
N LYS A 295 -102.59 -46.41 -67.30
CA LYS A 295 -102.37 -45.73 -66.02
C LYS A 295 -101.33 -46.44 -65.16
N LEU A 296 -101.34 -47.76 -65.08
CA LEU A 296 -100.28 -48.52 -64.42
C LEU A 296 -98.93 -48.26 -65.10
N ASP A 297 -98.85 -48.42 -66.42
CA ASP A 297 -97.66 -48.17 -67.24
C ASP A 297 -97.12 -46.74 -67.08
N THR A 298 -97.99 -45.74 -66.86
CA THR A 298 -97.54 -44.37 -66.53
C THR A 298 -96.98 -44.31 -65.12
N THR A 299 -97.70 -44.80 -64.10
CA THR A 299 -97.19 -44.78 -62.72
C THR A 299 -95.92 -45.61 -62.52
N GLU A 300 -95.71 -46.71 -63.25
CA GLU A 300 -94.47 -47.50 -63.21
C GLU A 300 -93.28 -46.74 -63.84
N ARG A 301 -93.53 -45.96 -64.90
CA ARG A 301 -92.52 -45.06 -65.47
C ARG A 301 -92.23 -43.89 -64.53
N ASP A 302 -93.25 -43.24 -63.98
CA ASP A 302 -93.10 -42.14 -63.02
C ASP A 302 -92.31 -42.60 -61.78
N VAL A 303 -92.59 -43.81 -61.27
CA VAL A 303 -91.84 -44.42 -60.15
C VAL A 303 -90.39 -44.74 -60.55
N CYS A 304 -90.13 -45.24 -61.76
CA CYS A 304 -88.76 -45.44 -62.25
C CYS A 304 -87.99 -44.11 -62.36
N GLU A 305 -88.60 -43.08 -62.94
CA GLU A 305 -88.00 -41.74 -63.09
C GLU A 305 -87.71 -41.09 -61.73
N LEU A 306 -88.65 -41.16 -60.78
CA LEU A 306 -88.44 -40.68 -59.41
C LEU A 306 -87.38 -41.49 -58.67
N THR A 307 -87.33 -42.82 -58.85
CA THR A 307 -86.32 -43.67 -58.22
C THR A 307 -84.91 -43.36 -58.74
N GLU A 308 -84.76 -43.09 -60.03
CA GLU A 308 -83.46 -42.68 -60.60
C GLU A 308 -83.08 -41.26 -60.17
N ALA A 309 -84.04 -40.34 -60.10
CA ALA A 309 -83.82 -38.98 -59.58
C ALA A 309 -83.38 -38.98 -58.11
N ILE A 310 -83.91 -39.91 -57.28
CA ILE A 310 -83.47 -40.11 -55.90
C ILE A 310 -82.01 -40.60 -55.88
N LYS A 311 -81.64 -41.65 -56.62
CA LYS A 311 -80.23 -42.12 -56.68
C LYS A 311 -79.26 -41.04 -57.11
N ILE A 312 -79.64 -40.19 -58.06
CA ILE A 312 -78.82 -39.06 -58.52
C ILE A 312 -78.62 -38.06 -57.38
N LYS A 313 -79.65 -37.79 -56.57
CA LYS A 313 -79.54 -36.90 -55.41
C LYS A 313 -78.81 -37.51 -54.22
N ASP A 314 -78.92 -38.82 -54.01
CA ASP A 314 -78.12 -39.54 -53.01
C ASP A 314 -76.63 -39.50 -53.40
N ALA A 315 -76.29 -39.73 -54.68
CA ALA A 315 -74.92 -39.64 -55.18
C ALA A 315 -74.35 -38.20 -55.15
N GLU A 316 -75.18 -37.18 -55.42
CA GLU A 316 -74.80 -35.78 -55.19
C GLU A 316 -74.54 -35.50 -53.70
N ALA A 317 -75.37 -36.04 -52.79
CA ALA A 317 -75.19 -35.87 -51.35
C ALA A 317 -73.94 -36.58 -50.82
N GLU A 318 -73.64 -37.80 -51.28
CA GLU A 318 -72.39 -38.50 -50.99
C GLU A 318 -71.17 -37.71 -51.49
N ALA A 319 -71.23 -37.16 -52.70
CA ALA A 319 -70.17 -36.30 -53.23
C ALA A 319 -69.95 -35.04 -52.37
N TYR A 320 -71.03 -34.35 -51.95
CA TYR A 320 -70.92 -33.20 -51.05
C TYR A 320 -70.38 -33.57 -49.66
N ILE A 321 -70.70 -34.76 -49.13
CA ILE A 321 -70.11 -35.25 -47.87
C ILE A 321 -68.61 -35.44 -48.05
N CYS A 322 -68.15 -36.10 -49.12
CA CYS A 322 -66.73 -36.26 -49.40
C CYS A 322 -65.99 -34.92 -49.61
N GLU A 323 -66.62 -33.93 -50.25
CA GLU A 323 -66.07 -32.57 -50.36
C GLU A 323 -65.95 -31.89 -48.99
N ILE A 324 -66.98 -31.98 -48.14
CA ILE A 324 -66.99 -31.41 -46.79
C ILE A 324 -65.93 -32.08 -45.89
N GLU A 325 -65.79 -33.40 -45.94
CA GLU A 325 -64.75 -34.14 -45.20
C GLU A 325 -63.34 -33.75 -45.68
N THR A 326 -63.14 -33.62 -46.99
CA THR A 326 -61.85 -33.18 -47.57
C THR A 326 -61.49 -31.76 -47.15
N ILE A 327 -62.46 -30.83 -47.15
CA ILE A 327 -62.29 -29.46 -46.68
C ILE A 327 -62.06 -29.41 -45.16
N GLY A 328 -62.73 -30.28 -44.41
CA GLY A 328 -62.56 -30.44 -42.96
C GLY A 328 -61.13 -30.84 -42.60
N GLN A 329 -60.61 -31.92 -43.19
CA GLN A 329 -59.23 -32.37 -42.96
C GLN A 329 -58.22 -31.27 -43.33
N ALA A 330 -58.37 -30.62 -44.49
CA ALA A 330 -57.48 -29.54 -44.90
C ALA A 330 -57.52 -28.33 -43.94
N TYR A 331 -58.67 -28.06 -43.31
CA TYR A 331 -58.80 -27.03 -42.27
C TYR A 331 -58.16 -27.45 -40.94
N GLU A 332 -58.33 -28.70 -40.50
CA GLU A 332 -57.70 -29.24 -39.29
C GLU A 332 -56.17 -29.31 -39.41
N ASP A 333 -55.65 -29.72 -40.56
CA ASP A 333 -54.22 -29.72 -40.88
C ASP A 333 -53.66 -28.28 -40.82
N MET A 334 -54.34 -27.32 -41.46
CA MET A 334 -53.97 -25.91 -41.42
C MET A 334 -54.08 -25.32 -40.01
N GLN A 335 -55.08 -25.70 -39.23
CA GLN A 335 -55.25 -25.26 -37.84
C GLN A 335 -54.11 -25.81 -36.96
N THR A 336 -53.72 -27.07 -37.15
CA THR A 336 -52.59 -27.71 -36.47
C THR A 336 -51.26 -27.04 -36.84
N GLN A 337 -51.04 -26.76 -38.13
CA GLN A 337 -49.87 -26.01 -38.60
C GLN A 337 -49.80 -24.60 -37.98
N ASN A 338 -50.93 -23.89 -37.90
CA ASN A 338 -51.00 -22.57 -37.27
C ASN A 338 -50.74 -22.62 -35.75
N GLN A 339 -51.22 -23.63 -35.04
CA GLN A 339 -50.90 -23.84 -33.62
C GLN A 339 -49.39 -24.07 -33.42
N HIS A 340 -48.77 -24.92 -34.24
CA HIS A 340 -47.34 -25.18 -34.19
C HIS A 340 -46.50 -23.93 -34.51
N LEU A 341 -46.87 -23.15 -35.53
CA LEU A 341 -46.23 -21.87 -35.86
C LEU A 341 -46.37 -20.84 -34.72
N LEU A 342 -47.53 -20.78 -34.07
CA LEU A 342 -47.76 -19.92 -32.91
C LEU A 342 -46.88 -20.35 -31.72
N GLN A 343 -46.78 -21.65 -31.46
CA GLN A 343 -45.90 -22.19 -30.42
C GLN A 343 -44.43 -21.83 -30.70
N GLN A 344 -43.93 -22.08 -31.91
CA GLN A 344 -42.56 -21.72 -32.31
C GLN A 344 -42.28 -20.22 -32.14
N MET A 345 -43.24 -19.35 -32.47
CA MET A 345 -43.13 -17.91 -32.25
C MET A 345 -43.05 -17.57 -30.75
N THR A 346 -43.88 -18.19 -29.90
CA THR A 346 -43.81 -17.98 -28.45
C THR A 346 -42.49 -18.47 -27.86
N GLU A 347 -42.00 -19.67 -28.22
CA GLU A 347 -40.72 -20.23 -27.74
C GLU A 347 -39.53 -19.34 -28.15
N ARG A 348 -39.54 -18.83 -29.39
CA ARG A 348 -38.54 -17.88 -29.89
C ARG A 348 -38.57 -16.57 -29.11
N ASP A 349 -39.74 -16.04 -28.81
CA ASP A 349 -39.86 -14.77 -28.10
C ASP A 349 -39.53 -14.90 -26.60
N ASP A 350 -39.82 -16.04 -26.01
CA ASP A 350 -39.36 -16.44 -24.67
C ASP A 350 -37.83 -16.56 -24.60
N TYR A 351 -37.20 -17.09 -25.65
CA TYR A 351 -35.73 -17.11 -25.82
C TYR A 351 -35.14 -15.71 -26.00
N ASN A 352 -35.77 -14.86 -26.81
CA ASN A 352 -35.39 -13.45 -26.97
C ASN A 352 -35.47 -12.68 -25.63
N ILE A 353 -36.51 -12.91 -24.82
CA ILE A 353 -36.67 -12.33 -23.48
C ILE A 353 -35.53 -12.77 -22.55
N LYS A 354 -35.16 -14.06 -22.57
CA LYS A 354 -34.04 -14.60 -21.79
C LYS A 354 -32.72 -13.93 -22.18
N LEU A 355 -32.39 -13.88 -23.48
CA LEU A 355 -31.20 -13.21 -24.03
C LEU A 355 -31.15 -11.72 -23.67
N VAL A 356 -32.26 -10.98 -23.77
CA VAL A 356 -32.31 -9.56 -23.40
C VAL A 356 -32.11 -9.39 -21.89
N SER A 357 -32.68 -10.27 -21.04
CA SER A 357 -32.45 -10.23 -19.59
C SER A 357 -30.97 -10.47 -19.25
N GLU A 358 -30.31 -11.40 -19.94
CA GLU A 358 -28.88 -11.69 -19.73
C GLU A 358 -27.98 -10.58 -20.27
N SER A 359 -28.32 -9.98 -21.41
CA SER A 359 -27.66 -8.79 -21.94
C SER A 359 -27.74 -7.60 -20.97
N VAL A 360 -28.90 -7.38 -20.35
CA VAL A 360 -29.07 -6.33 -19.33
C VAL A 360 -28.27 -6.66 -18.06
N LYS A 361 -28.34 -7.89 -17.54
CA LYS A 361 -27.58 -8.33 -16.35
C LYS A 361 -26.06 -8.20 -16.55
N THR A 362 -25.55 -8.66 -17.69
CA THR A 362 -24.12 -8.57 -18.02
C THR A 362 -23.67 -7.12 -18.21
N LYS A 363 -24.46 -6.28 -18.89
CA LYS A 363 -24.20 -4.84 -19.03
C LYS A 363 -24.20 -4.11 -17.67
N GLN A 364 -25.10 -4.48 -16.76
CA GLN A 364 -25.13 -3.94 -15.39
C GLN A 364 -23.89 -4.37 -14.60
N ALA A 365 -23.52 -5.65 -14.65
CA ALA A 365 -22.30 -6.16 -13.99
C ALA A 365 -21.03 -5.47 -14.51
N VAL A 366 -20.90 -5.30 -15.84
CA VAL A 366 -19.78 -4.56 -16.45
C VAL A 366 -19.76 -3.10 -16.00
N SER A 367 -20.91 -2.44 -15.89
CA SER A 367 -21.01 -1.07 -15.37
C SER A 367 -20.56 -0.98 -13.90
N THR A 368 -20.94 -1.94 -13.06
CA THR A 368 -20.50 -2.02 -11.66
C THR A 368 -18.99 -2.21 -11.57
N LEU A 369 -18.44 -3.21 -12.25
CA LEU A 369 -17.00 -3.49 -12.29
C LEU A 369 -16.18 -2.32 -12.85
N LEU A 370 -16.72 -1.57 -13.82
CA LEU A 370 -16.09 -0.35 -14.33
C LEU A 370 -16.00 0.73 -13.22
N SER A 371 -17.07 0.92 -12.45
CA SER A 371 -17.10 1.88 -11.34
C SER A 371 -16.15 1.50 -10.20
N GLU A 372 -16.08 0.20 -9.85
CA GLU A 372 -15.13 -0.35 -8.87
C GLU A 372 -13.68 -0.17 -9.34
N LYS A 373 -13.38 -0.48 -10.61
CA LYS A 373 -12.07 -0.23 -11.22
C LYS A 373 -11.67 1.25 -11.14
N GLN A 374 -12.60 2.17 -11.39
CA GLN A 374 -12.33 3.61 -11.27
C GLN A 374 -12.10 4.04 -9.81
N ALA A 375 -12.85 3.48 -8.85
CA ALA A 375 -12.65 3.74 -7.43
C ALA A 375 -11.28 3.24 -6.93
N LEU A 376 -10.93 2.00 -7.27
CA LEU A 376 -9.62 1.40 -6.95
C LEU A 376 -8.46 2.17 -7.62
N THR A 377 -8.64 2.65 -8.85
CA THR A 377 -7.63 3.48 -9.54
C THR A 377 -7.38 4.79 -8.77
N LYS A 378 -8.44 5.45 -8.27
CA LYS A 378 -8.32 6.68 -7.45
C LYS A 378 -7.65 6.40 -6.09
N GLN A 379 -8.00 5.28 -5.44
CA GLN A 379 -7.34 4.86 -4.20
C GLN A 379 -5.85 4.57 -4.42
N PHE A 380 -5.49 3.86 -5.48
CA PHE A 380 -4.10 3.59 -5.85
C PHE A 380 -3.31 4.88 -6.11
N GLN A 381 -3.89 5.86 -6.81
CA GLN A 381 -3.28 7.18 -7.03
C GLN A 381 -3.01 7.92 -5.71
N LEU A 382 -3.98 7.90 -4.77
CA LEU A 382 -3.83 8.52 -3.45
C LEU A 382 -2.73 7.84 -2.61
N VAL A 383 -2.72 6.49 -2.58
CA VAL A 383 -1.70 5.73 -1.87
C VAL A 383 -0.31 5.97 -2.47
N ASN A 384 -0.18 5.97 -3.80
CA ASN A 384 1.08 6.25 -4.48
C ASN A 384 1.60 7.67 -4.21
N ALA A 385 0.72 8.67 -4.18
CA ALA A 385 1.09 10.04 -3.79
C ALA A 385 1.60 10.10 -2.34
N SER A 386 0.95 9.39 -1.41
CA SER A 386 1.40 9.33 -0.01
C SER A 386 2.75 8.60 0.12
N LEU A 387 2.98 7.54 -0.66
CA LEU A 387 4.25 6.78 -0.71
C LEU A 387 5.39 7.67 -1.23
N VAL A 388 5.16 8.44 -2.29
CA VAL A 388 6.14 9.42 -2.80
C VAL A 388 6.48 10.47 -1.75
N SER A 389 5.48 11.00 -1.02
CA SER A 389 5.70 11.95 0.08
C SER A 389 6.51 11.33 1.24
N LEU A 390 6.20 10.09 1.62
CA LEU A 390 6.95 9.36 2.65
C LEU A 390 8.40 9.08 2.21
N ARG A 391 8.63 8.69 0.96
CA ARG A 391 9.97 8.46 0.40
C ARG A 391 10.81 9.74 0.41
N ALA A 392 10.23 10.89 0.05
CA ALA A 392 10.89 12.19 0.13
C ALA A 392 11.22 12.58 1.59
N ARG A 393 10.29 12.35 2.53
CA ARG A 393 10.53 12.53 3.97
C ARG A 393 11.69 11.67 4.47
N VAL A 394 11.77 10.40 4.05
CA VAL A 394 12.86 9.48 4.41
C VAL A 394 14.21 10.00 3.89
N SER A 395 14.33 10.32 2.58
CA SER A 395 15.57 10.87 2.00
C SER A 395 16.07 12.10 2.78
N SER A 396 15.19 13.08 3.01
CA SER A 396 15.54 14.28 3.78
C SER A 396 15.97 13.99 5.22
N SER A 397 15.53 12.87 5.81
CA SER A 397 15.90 12.46 7.16
C SER A 397 17.24 11.72 7.20
N GLU A 398 17.56 10.93 6.18
CA GLU A 398 18.88 10.34 5.99
C GLU A 398 19.94 11.40 5.70
N GLU A 399 19.62 12.40 4.87
CA GLU A 399 20.49 13.55 4.60
C GLU A 399 20.82 14.33 5.89
N ARG A 400 19.79 14.63 6.70
CA ARG A 400 19.98 15.25 8.03
C ARG A 400 20.76 14.36 8.99
N MET A 401 20.56 13.04 8.96
CA MET A 401 21.32 12.10 9.80
C MET A 401 22.79 12.03 9.38
N LYS A 402 23.09 12.01 8.08
CA LYS A 402 24.45 12.06 7.53
C LYS A 402 25.16 13.35 7.97
N ALA A 403 24.50 14.51 7.87
CA ALA A 403 25.06 15.78 8.34
C ALA A 403 25.39 15.77 9.84
N ILE A 404 24.47 15.28 10.70
CA ILE A 404 24.70 15.16 12.15
C ILE A 404 25.86 14.19 12.46
N MET A 405 25.96 13.07 11.74
CA MET A 405 27.07 12.12 11.88
C MET A 405 28.42 12.74 11.48
N THR A 406 28.47 13.56 10.43
CA THR A 406 29.69 14.25 10.01
C THR A 406 30.15 15.28 11.04
N GLU A 407 29.23 16.08 11.60
CA GLU A 407 29.59 17.06 12.63
C GLU A 407 30.01 16.39 13.96
N ALA A 408 29.35 15.30 14.35
CA ALA A 408 29.75 14.50 15.50
C ALA A 408 31.13 13.87 15.33
N PHE A 409 31.45 13.35 14.14
CA PHE A 409 32.79 12.83 13.83
C PHE A 409 33.86 13.92 13.91
N LYS A 410 33.57 15.13 13.43
CA LYS A 410 34.44 16.31 13.54
C LYS A 410 34.68 16.69 15.00
N HIS A 411 33.63 16.75 15.83
CA HIS A 411 33.77 16.98 17.27
C HIS A 411 34.65 15.92 17.95
N CYS A 412 34.45 14.62 17.66
CA CYS A 412 35.31 13.56 18.19
C CYS A 412 36.78 13.66 17.75
N GLN A 413 37.07 14.25 16.58
CA GLN A 413 38.43 14.53 16.12
C GLN A 413 39.04 15.73 16.88
N GLU A 414 38.25 16.78 17.11
CA GLU A 414 38.65 17.96 17.89
C GLU A 414 38.90 17.59 19.36
N ASP A 415 38.01 16.83 20.00
CA ASP A 415 38.18 16.26 21.35
C ASP A 415 39.46 15.42 21.47
N ARG A 416 39.74 14.57 20.49
CA ARG A 416 40.98 13.76 20.46
C ARG A 416 42.23 14.64 20.36
N HIS A 417 42.18 15.72 19.58
CA HIS A 417 43.30 16.66 19.48
C HIS A 417 43.50 17.45 20.78
N LEU A 418 42.41 17.88 21.43
CA LEU A 418 42.44 18.53 22.75
C LEU A 418 43.02 17.59 23.81
N MET A 419 42.60 16.31 23.83
CA MET A 419 43.12 15.29 24.74
C MET A 419 44.64 15.12 24.62
N VAL A 420 45.17 14.97 23.40
CA VAL A 420 46.62 14.89 23.15
C VAL A 420 47.35 16.16 23.58
N SER A 421 46.76 17.35 23.38
CA SER A 421 47.35 18.60 23.85
C SER A 421 47.34 18.74 25.38
N ILE A 422 46.34 18.17 26.07
CA ILE A 422 46.27 18.11 27.54
C ILE A 422 47.30 17.12 28.09
N GLU A 423 47.53 15.99 27.42
CA GLU A 423 48.58 15.03 27.82
C GLU A 423 49.98 15.61 27.65
N ARG A 424 50.25 16.28 26.52
CA ARG A 424 51.48 17.05 26.31
C ARG A 424 51.71 18.11 27.40
N THR A 425 50.72 18.97 27.65
CA THR A 425 50.87 20.08 28.62
C THR A 425 51.00 19.59 30.06
N LYS A 426 50.42 18.44 30.42
CA LYS A 426 50.71 17.75 31.69
C LYS A 426 52.14 17.24 31.77
N TRP A 427 52.70 16.71 30.68
CA TRP A 427 54.09 16.25 30.65
C TRP A 427 55.08 17.42 30.77
N GLU A 428 54.85 18.50 30.02
CA GLU A 428 55.60 19.76 30.09
C GLU A 428 55.54 20.38 31.51
N LEU A 429 54.35 20.40 32.13
CA LEU A 429 54.19 20.85 33.53
C LEU A 429 54.96 19.97 34.51
N SER A 430 54.87 18.65 34.39
CA SER A 430 55.59 17.73 35.27
C SER A 430 57.11 17.84 35.13
N ASP A 431 57.63 18.20 33.96
CA ASP A 431 59.05 18.50 33.76
C ASP A 431 59.45 19.83 34.41
N ALA A 432 58.65 20.89 34.20
CA ALA A 432 58.84 22.18 34.88
C ALA A 432 58.77 22.08 36.41
N GLU A 433 57.96 21.16 36.97
CA GLU A 433 57.92 20.86 38.40
C GLU A 433 59.21 20.19 38.92
N LYS A 434 59.84 19.31 38.12
CA LYS A 434 61.15 18.72 38.46
C LYS A 434 62.24 19.80 38.46
N GLU A 435 62.28 20.62 37.41
CA GLU A 435 63.24 21.73 37.31
C GLU A 435 63.05 22.73 38.45
N LEU A 436 61.81 23.13 38.76
CA LEU A 436 61.52 23.99 39.92
C LEU A 436 61.99 23.37 41.24
N LYS A 437 61.86 22.04 41.41
CA LYS A 437 62.35 21.32 42.59
C LYS A 437 63.88 21.24 42.63
N TRP A 438 64.54 21.08 41.49
CA TRP A 438 66.00 21.11 41.37
C TRP A 438 66.54 22.52 41.68
N VAL A 439 65.99 23.56 41.06
CA VAL A 439 66.35 24.97 41.32
C VAL A 439 66.14 25.33 42.79
N LYS A 440 65.01 24.96 43.41
CA LYS A 440 64.79 25.17 44.85
C LYS A 440 65.82 24.45 45.73
N SER A 441 66.27 23.26 45.31
CA SER A 441 67.32 22.51 46.03
C SER A 441 68.68 23.19 45.88
N ALA A 442 69.01 23.69 44.69
CA ALA A 442 70.23 24.43 44.39
C ALA A 442 70.30 25.77 45.14
N ILE A 443 69.19 26.51 45.21
CA ILE A 443 69.04 27.71 46.04
C ILE A 443 69.28 27.36 47.52
N ALA A 444 68.60 26.34 48.06
CA ALA A 444 68.76 25.94 49.46
C ALA A 444 70.17 25.42 49.83
N SER A 445 70.98 24.95 48.86
CA SER A 445 72.42 24.73 49.06
C SER A 445 73.22 26.04 49.03
N SER A 446 72.94 26.92 48.07
CA SER A 446 73.64 28.21 47.93
C SER A 446 73.36 29.15 49.11
N GLU A 447 72.15 29.13 49.67
CA GLU A 447 71.80 29.84 50.92
C GLU A 447 72.63 29.33 52.11
N LYS A 448 72.82 28.01 52.26
CA LYS A 448 73.67 27.44 53.32
C LYS A 448 75.16 27.75 53.13
N GLU A 449 75.63 27.76 51.90
CA GLU A 449 76.98 28.21 51.57
C GLU A 449 77.15 29.70 51.89
N TYR A 450 76.17 30.53 51.55
CA TYR A 450 76.14 31.96 51.86
C TYR A 450 76.09 32.23 53.37
N GLU A 451 75.27 31.50 54.14
CA GLU A 451 75.29 31.53 55.61
C GLU A 451 76.64 31.09 56.19
N GLN A 452 77.30 30.09 55.59
CA GLN A 452 78.62 29.66 56.03
C GLN A 452 79.69 30.70 55.72
N VAL A 453 79.60 31.37 54.56
CA VAL A 453 80.46 32.51 54.21
C VAL A 453 80.22 33.68 55.15
N GLN A 454 78.97 34.09 55.40
CA GLN A 454 78.64 35.14 56.37
C GLN A 454 79.23 34.84 57.76
N ARG A 455 79.10 33.60 58.27
CA ARG A 455 79.68 33.20 59.55
C ARG A 455 81.21 33.29 59.54
N LYS A 456 81.88 32.75 58.51
CA LYS A 456 83.35 32.89 58.34
C LYS A 456 83.79 34.36 58.24
N THR A 457 83.01 35.22 57.58
CA THR A 457 83.27 36.67 57.50
C THR A 457 83.08 37.35 58.85
N ALA A 458 82.04 36.99 59.62
CA ALA A 458 81.82 37.52 60.96
C ALA A 458 82.89 37.06 61.97
N GLU A 459 83.32 35.80 61.90
CA GLU A 459 84.45 35.25 62.64
C GLU A 459 85.76 35.98 62.29
N SER A 460 86.02 36.18 61.00
CA SER A 460 87.19 36.93 60.51
C SER A 460 87.15 38.40 60.94
N GLN A 461 85.98 39.05 60.91
CA GLN A 461 85.79 40.43 61.37
C GLN A 461 85.97 40.55 62.89
N LYS A 462 85.54 39.54 63.65
CA LYS A 462 85.78 39.45 65.10
C LYS A 462 87.28 39.30 65.39
N GLY A 463 87.97 38.40 64.68
CA GLY A 463 89.43 38.22 64.77
C GLY A 463 90.22 39.48 64.40
N LEU A 464 89.83 40.16 63.32
CA LEU A 464 90.39 41.46 62.93
C LEU A 464 90.14 42.54 64.00
N ASN A 465 89.01 42.50 64.70
CA ASN A 465 88.71 43.44 65.77
C ASN A 465 89.50 43.14 67.06
N SER A 466 89.74 41.88 67.42
CA SER A 466 90.65 41.54 68.52
C SER A 466 92.10 41.90 68.17
N GLU A 467 92.57 41.57 66.97
CA GLU A 467 93.92 41.95 66.51
C GLU A 467 94.13 43.47 66.51
N ARG A 468 93.12 44.25 66.11
CA ARG A 468 93.13 45.72 66.22
C ARG A 468 93.15 46.21 67.67
N HIS A 469 92.47 45.53 68.58
CA HIS A 469 92.42 45.88 70.00
C HIS A 469 93.75 45.54 70.70
N ASP A 470 94.33 44.38 70.42
CA ASP A 470 95.60 43.94 70.98
C ASP A 470 96.78 44.70 70.37
N ARG A 471 96.76 45.04 69.07
CA ARG A 471 97.68 46.04 68.49
C ARG A 471 97.55 47.38 69.21
N LYS A 472 96.34 47.84 69.54
CA LYS A 472 96.17 49.10 70.28
C LYS A 472 96.79 49.01 71.68
N LYS A 473 96.59 47.90 72.42
CA LYS A 473 97.27 47.68 73.71
C LYS A 473 98.78 47.79 73.54
N LEU A 474 99.36 47.09 72.57
CA LEU A 474 100.80 47.13 72.29
C LEU A 474 101.28 48.53 71.85
N GLU A 475 100.47 49.31 71.16
CA GLU A 475 100.76 50.71 70.81
C GLU A 475 100.71 51.66 72.03
N ASP A 476 99.80 51.42 72.97
CA ASP A 476 99.68 52.18 74.23
C ASP A 476 100.72 51.73 75.28
N GLU A 477 101.08 50.44 75.36
CA GLU A 477 102.22 49.93 76.13
C GLU A 477 103.55 50.47 75.57
N LEU A 478 103.72 50.49 74.24
CA LEU A 478 104.89 51.09 73.60
C LEU A 478 104.97 52.61 73.82
N ARG A 479 103.84 53.27 74.03
CA ARG A 479 103.79 54.68 74.46
C ARG A 479 104.27 54.80 75.90
N GLU A 480 103.70 54.05 76.84
CA GLU A 480 104.11 54.05 78.25
C GLU A 480 105.60 53.72 78.43
N TRP A 481 106.15 52.80 77.65
CA TRP A 481 107.59 52.50 77.64
C TRP A 481 108.45 53.61 77.02
N LYS A 482 107.95 54.37 76.04
CA LYS A 482 108.64 55.56 75.52
C LYS A 482 108.62 56.69 76.54
N ASP A 483 107.46 56.97 77.12
CA ASP A 483 107.29 58.01 78.15
C ASP A 483 108.26 57.75 79.32
N LYS A 484 108.36 56.50 79.81
CA LYS A 484 109.36 56.07 80.82
C LYS A 484 110.82 56.21 80.37
N VAL A 485 111.12 55.98 79.08
CA VAL A 485 112.47 56.14 78.52
C VAL A 485 112.84 57.62 78.38
N ASP A 486 111.87 58.48 78.08
CA ASP A 486 112.07 59.93 77.99
C ASP A 486 112.14 60.58 79.39
N GLU A 487 111.37 60.10 80.38
CA GLU A 487 111.58 60.41 81.81
C GLU A 487 112.99 60.03 82.27
N MET A 488 113.43 58.78 82.03
CA MET A 488 114.80 58.36 82.36
C MET A 488 115.90 59.02 81.50
N ARG A 489 115.55 59.74 80.43
CA ARG A 489 116.46 60.64 79.70
C ARG A 489 116.51 62.05 80.27
N ALA A 490 115.48 62.49 80.99
CA ALA A 490 115.43 63.79 81.64
C ALA A 490 116.25 63.83 82.95
N GLU A 491 116.31 62.71 83.69
CA GLU A 491 116.94 62.65 85.01
C GLU A 491 118.49 62.53 84.98
N THR A 492 119.16 63.65 84.72
CA THR A 492 120.50 64.00 85.22
C THR A 492 121.70 63.09 84.90
N GLY A 493 122.32 63.31 83.73
CA GLY A 493 123.72 62.90 83.51
C GLY A 493 124.75 63.74 84.29
N GLU A 494 124.52 65.05 84.42
CA GLU A 494 125.53 66.00 84.91
C GLU A 494 125.70 65.99 86.44
N ALA A 495 124.61 65.77 87.20
CA ALA A 495 124.62 65.75 88.67
C ALA A 495 125.34 64.52 89.28
N ALA A 496 125.71 63.53 88.46
CA ALA A 496 126.53 62.39 88.87
C ALA A 496 128.04 62.67 88.70
N ILE A 497 128.42 63.40 87.64
CA ILE A 497 129.82 63.60 87.24
C ILE A 497 130.57 64.51 88.22
N GLN A 498 129.93 65.57 88.73
CA GLN A 498 130.58 66.51 89.66
C GLN A 498 130.96 65.85 91.00
N ARG A 499 130.08 65.01 91.57
CA ARG A 499 130.32 64.34 92.87
C ARG A 499 131.56 63.42 92.83
N LEU A 500 131.70 62.64 91.76
CA LEU A 500 132.86 61.73 91.58
C LEU A 500 134.20 62.47 91.42
N GLN A 501 134.20 63.73 90.95
CA GLN A 501 135.44 64.52 90.85
C GLN A 501 135.91 65.06 92.21
N GLU A 502 134.98 65.30 93.15
CA GLU A 502 135.30 65.84 94.47
C GLU A 502 135.85 64.75 95.41
N GLU A 503 135.26 63.54 95.42
CA GLU A 503 135.77 62.41 96.22
C GLU A 503 137.21 62.00 95.86
N ILE A 504 137.59 62.09 94.58
CA ILE A 504 138.95 61.79 94.09
C ILE A 504 139.99 62.80 94.63
N LYS A 505 139.56 64.03 94.92
CA LYS A 505 140.42 65.12 95.44
C LYS A 505 140.78 64.87 96.91
N ASP A 506 139.80 64.51 97.73
CA ASP A 506 139.99 64.30 99.17
C ASP A 506 140.82 63.06 99.48
N CYS A 507 140.58 61.94 98.76
CA CYS A 507 141.39 60.72 98.87
C CYS A 507 142.89 60.98 98.63
N LYS A 508 143.26 61.93 97.75
CA LYS A 508 144.66 62.30 97.49
C LYS A 508 145.28 63.18 98.59
N SER A 509 144.48 63.82 99.44
CA SER A 509 144.98 64.65 100.55
C SER A 509 145.50 63.80 101.71
N ILE A 510 144.81 62.72 102.05
CA ILE A 510 145.04 61.88 103.24
C ILE A 510 146.43 61.22 103.25
N LEU A 511 146.98 60.93 102.07
CA LEU A 511 148.28 60.24 101.91
C LEU A 511 149.50 61.13 102.23
N LYS A 512 149.33 62.45 102.35
CA LYS A 512 150.43 63.39 102.62
C LYS A 512 150.81 63.47 104.11
N CYS A 513 152.07 63.78 104.37
CA CYS A 513 152.66 63.95 105.70
C CYS A 513 152.14 65.23 106.38
N SER A 514 151.47 65.11 107.52
CA SER A 514 150.84 66.23 108.25
C SER A 514 151.82 67.22 108.92
N VAL A 515 153.14 67.07 108.73
CA VAL A 515 154.17 68.02 109.20
C VAL A 515 154.67 68.92 108.05
N CYS A 516 154.45 68.53 106.79
CA CYS A 516 154.87 69.33 105.62
C CYS A 516 153.83 69.44 104.49
N PHE A 517 152.70 68.73 104.60
CA PHE A 517 151.56 68.72 103.67
C PHE A 517 151.89 68.48 102.18
N ASP A 518 153.08 67.92 101.92
CA ASP A 518 153.63 67.78 100.58
C ASP A 518 154.07 66.33 100.29
N ARG A 519 155.16 65.88 100.94
CA ARG A 519 155.69 64.51 100.83
C ARG A 519 154.70 63.46 101.37
N PRO A 520 154.71 62.23 100.83
CA PRO A 520 153.91 61.12 101.36
C PRO A 520 154.33 60.72 102.78
N LYS A 521 153.53 59.88 103.43
CA LYS A 521 153.89 59.19 104.67
C LYS A 521 154.79 57.98 104.37
N GLU A 522 155.93 57.88 105.05
CA GLU A 522 157.03 56.93 104.74
C GLU A 522 157.55 56.19 105.98
N VAL A 523 157.36 56.76 107.18
CA VAL A 523 157.81 56.20 108.45
C VAL A 523 156.68 56.24 109.47
N VAL A 524 156.67 55.23 110.34
CA VAL A 524 155.81 55.15 111.53
C VAL A 524 156.67 55.22 112.79
N ILE A 525 156.20 55.95 113.79
CA ILE A 525 156.75 55.87 115.15
C ILE A 525 156.02 54.74 115.87
N VAL A 526 156.64 53.56 116.00
CA VAL A 526 155.97 52.33 116.47
C VAL A 526 155.48 52.38 117.92
N LYS A 527 155.89 53.38 118.72
CA LYS A 527 155.34 53.63 120.05
C LYS A 527 153.97 54.33 120.07
N CYS A 528 153.54 54.91 118.95
CA CYS A 528 152.24 55.60 118.86
C CYS A 528 151.56 55.48 117.48
N TYR A 529 152.09 54.65 116.58
CA TYR A 529 151.59 54.32 115.24
C TYR A 529 151.24 55.49 114.29
N HIS A 530 151.61 56.72 114.63
CA HIS A 530 151.46 57.89 113.75
C HIS A 530 152.50 57.86 112.61
N LEU A 531 152.05 58.13 111.39
CA LEU A 531 152.88 58.11 110.17
C LEU A 531 153.17 59.51 109.61
N PHE A 532 154.41 59.69 109.17
CA PHE A 532 154.98 60.94 108.65
C PHE A 532 156.02 60.63 107.55
N CYS A 533 156.56 61.63 106.85
CA CYS A 533 157.73 61.43 105.98
C CYS A 533 159.02 61.32 106.82
N ASN A 534 160.01 60.54 106.37
CA ASN A 534 161.21 60.22 107.14
C ASN A 534 161.97 61.49 107.58
N GLN A 535 162.13 62.45 106.66
CA GLN A 535 162.89 63.68 106.90
C GLN A 535 162.31 64.59 107.99
N CYS A 536 160.99 64.59 108.20
CA CYS A 536 160.38 65.34 109.31
C CYS A 536 160.68 64.69 110.68
N ILE A 537 160.78 63.36 110.73
CA ILE A 537 161.02 62.61 111.97
C ILE A 537 162.50 62.51 112.31
N GLN A 538 163.38 62.32 111.33
CA GLN A 538 164.83 62.40 111.54
C GLN A 538 165.25 63.79 112.02
N ARG A 539 164.74 64.87 111.41
CA ARG A 539 165.05 66.24 111.84
C ARG A 539 164.65 66.51 113.31
N ASN A 540 163.53 65.96 113.77
CA ASN A 540 163.14 66.02 115.20
C ASN A 540 164.08 65.21 116.11
N LEU A 541 164.59 64.07 115.65
CA LEU A 541 165.55 63.24 116.41
C LEU A 541 166.94 63.88 116.48
N GLU A 542 167.38 64.54 115.40
CA GLU A 542 168.65 65.28 115.30
C GLU A 542 168.70 66.46 116.28
N ILE A 543 167.65 67.31 116.30
CA ILE A 543 167.50 68.40 117.29
C ILE A 543 167.15 67.90 118.70
N ARG A 544 167.20 66.58 118.93
CA ARG A 544 166.91 65.86 120.19
C ARG A 544 165.50 66.09 120.75
N HIS A 545 164.58 66.65 119.96
CA HIS A 545 163.19 66.87 120.34
C HIS A 545 162.38 65.57 120.19
N ARG A 546 162.71 64.61 121.05
CA ARG A 546 162.27 63.20 121.09
C ARG A 546 160.80 63.00 121.51
N LYS A 547 159.89 63.78 120.91
CA LYS A 547 158.43 63.71 121.10
C LYS A 547 157.73 63.69 119.73
N CYS A 548 156.77 62.78 119.55
CA CYS A 548 156.02 62.60 118.30
C CYS A 548 155.29 63.90 117.92
N PRO A 549 155.37 64.39 116.66
CA PRO A 549 154.68 65.61 116.25
C PRO A 549 153.14 65.57 116.41
N GLY A 550 152.53 64.39 116.25
CA GLY A 550 151.06 64.25 116.29
C GLY A 550 150.45 64.09 117.68
N CYS A 551 151.21 63.60 118.67
CA CYS A 551 150.66 63.25 119.99
C CYS A 551 151.61 63.47 121.18
N GLY A 552 152.81 64.01 120.98
CA GLY A 552 153.76 64.32 122.04
C GLY A 552 154.45 63.11 122.71
N THR A 553 154.04 61.88 122.42
CA THR A 553 154.63 60.64 122.97
C THR A 553 156.13 60.57 122.73
N ALA A 554 156.89 60.21 123.76
CA ALA A 554 158.35 60.18 123.68
C ALA A 554 158.87 59.00 122.85
N PHE A 555 159.84 59.25 121.95
CA PHE A 555 160.38 58.24 121.04
C PHE A 555 161.87 58.48 120.72
N GLY A 556 162.63 57.40 120.50
CA GLY A 556 164.02 57.41 120.06
C GLY A 556 164.20 56.87 118.65
N GLN A 557 165.44 56.84 118.15
CA GLN A 557 165.79 56.37 116.80
C GLN A 557 165.25 54.95 116.51
N ASN A 558 165.36 54.05 117.48
CA ASN A 558 164.95 52.65 117.37
C ASN A 558 163.41 52.47 117.30
N ASP A 559 162.65 53.50 117.69
CA ASP A 559 161.18 53.52 117.66
C ASP A 559 160.62 54.02 116.31
N VAL A 560 161.48 54.29 115.32
CA VAL A 560 161.07 54.68 113.96
C VAL A 560 161.30 53.52 113.00
N ARG A 561 160.27 53.18 112.22
CA ARG A 561 160.33 52.16 111.17
C ARG A 561 159.81 52.73 109.86
N PHE A 562 160.43 52.38 108.74
CA PHE A 562 159.88 52.67 107.42
C PHE A 562 158.65 51.81 107.14
N VAL A 563 157.68 52.39 106.42
CA VAL A 563 156.46 51.75 105.94
C VAL A 563 156.30 52.11 104.47
N LYS A 564 156.09 51.12 103.61
CA LYS A 564 155.56 51.37 102.27
C LYS A 564 154.04 51.40 102.36
N ILE A 565 153.46 52.43 101.76
CA ILE A 565 152.03 52.68 101.59
C ILE A 565 151.76 52.69 100.08
#